data_AF-A0A8J2PR70-F1
#
_entry.id   AF-A0A8J2PR70-F1
#
_cell.length_a   1.000
_cell.length_b   1.000
_cell.length_c   1.000
_cell.angle_alpha   90.00
_cell.angle_beta   90.00
_cell.angle_gamma   90.00
#
_symmetry.space_group_name_H-M   'P 1'
#
loop_
_entity.id
_entity.type
_entity.pdbx_description
1 polymer ?
#
loop_
_entity_poly.entity_id
_entity_poly.type
_entity_poly.pdbx_seq_one_letter_code
_entity_poly.pdbx_strand_id
1 'polypeptide(L)'
;YIKAAVLLAIIFQPAQIDCYSLKKGNYVRYGAPNSPPKTICTGNRAYINQTRKCYKDGSKGPCGERMVVSRLTPESEFGECVCESACYGRPMVNIPGKNRCYFIFDQGPCPS
;
A
#
# COMPACT_ATOMS: atom_id res chain seq x y z
N TYR A 1 44.68 11.82 16.94
CA TYR A 1 45.21 10.60 16.31
C TYR A 1 44.58 9.39 17.02
N ILE A 2 43.36 8.98 16.64
CA ILE A 2 42.97 8.02 15.58
C ILE A 2 43.14 6.54 16.01
N LYS A 3 41.98 5.90 16.22
CA LYS A 3 41.57 4.51 15.92
C LYS A 3 42.03 3.33 16.78
N ALA A 4 41.05 2.68 17.40
CA ALA A 4 40.83 1.23 17.35
C ALA A 4 39.32 0.97 17.62
N ALA A 5 38.44 1.25 16.66
CA ALA A 5 37.89 0.25 15.74
C ALA A 5 37.27 -0.95 16.47
N VAL A 6 36.07 -0.72 17.02
CA VAL A 6 35.12 -1.72 17.49
C VAL A 6 34.78 -2.63 16.32
N LEU A 7 35.33 -3.85 16.33
CA LEU A 7 35.03 -4.90 15.36
C LEU A 7 34.23 -5.99 16.08
N LEU A 8 33.21 -6.49 15.39
CA LEU A 8 32.37 -7.67 15.71
C LEU A 8 31.09 -7.39 16.52
N ALA A 9 30.21 -6.60 15.93
CA ALA A 9 28.77 -6.81 16.06
C ALA A 9 28.13 -6.76 14.66
N ILE A 10 28.45 -7.75 13.82
CA ILE A 10 27.66 -8.02 12.60
C ILE A 10 26.43 -8.77 13.08
N ILE A 11 25.48 -8.03 13.64
CA ILE A 11 24.15 -8.54 13.93
C ILE A 11 23.52 -8.80 12.57
N PHE A 12 23.32 -10.07 12.26
CA PHE A 12 22.57 -10.56 11.11
C PHE A 12 21.11 -10.09 11.30
N GLN A 13 20.82 -8.83 10.97
CA GLN A 13 19.43 -8.39 10.85
C GLN A 13 18.90 -9.16 9.63
N PRO A 14 17.91 -10.06 9.79
CA PRO A 14 17.21 -10.57 8.63
C PRO A 14 16.71 -9.32 7.91
N ALA A 15 17.18 -9.12 6.67
CA ALA A 15 16.71 -8.04 5.83
C ALA A 15 15.19 -8.11 5.88
N GLN A 16 14.59 -7.15 6.58
CA GLN A 16 13.16 -7.00 6.63
C GLN A 16 12.84 -6.65 5.19
N ILE A 17 12.40 -7.67 4.42
CA ILE A 17 11.86 -7.46 3.09
C ILE A 17 10.56 -6.75 3.36
N ASP A 18 10.67 -5.44 3.55
CA ASP A 18 9.50 -4.60 3.63
C ASP A 18 8.82 -4.76 2.27
N CYS A 19 7.68 -5.44 2.27
CA CYS A 19 6.87 -5.69 1.10
C CYS A 19 6.17 -4.40 0.68
N TYR A 20 6.94 -3.32 0.48
CA TYR A 20 6.45 -2.09 -0.10
C TYR A 20 6.25 -2.35 -1.59
N SER A 21 5.00 -2.22 -2.02
CA SER A 21 4.68 -2.14 -3.45
C SER A 21 5.36 -0.89 -4.01
N LEU A 22 6.47 -1.05 -4.73
CA LEU A 22 7.12 0.05 -5.45
C LEU A 22 6.27 0.40 -6.68
N LYS A 23 5.15 1.08 -6.48
CA LYS A 23 4.55 1.90 -7.53
C LYS A 23 5.00 3.34 -7.32
N LYS A 24 6.00 3.77 -8.10
CA LYS A 24 6.13 5.18 -8.48
C LYS A 24 4.96 5.52 -9.41
N GLY A 25 3.79 5.73 -8.83
CA GLY A 25 2.65 6.31 -9.54
C GLY A 25 2.83 7.81 -9.61
N ASN A 26 2.71 8.40 -10.80
CA ASN A 26 2.48 9.83 -10.94
C ASN A 26 1.06 10.13 -10.43
N TYR A 27 0.93 10.34 -9.12
CA TYR A 27 -0.28 10.92 -8.56
C TYR A 27 -0.33 12.38 -9.00
N VAL A 28 -1.31 12.73 -9.83
CA VAL A 28 -1.64 14.12 -10.10
C VAL A 28 -1.99 14.73 -8.74
N ARG A 29 -1.11 15.60 -8.23
CA ARG A 29 -1.45 16.50 -7.13
C ARG A 29 -2.55 17.41 -7.64
N TYR A 30 -3.81 17.04 -7.41
CA TYR A 30 -4.88 18.03 -7.37
C TYR A 30 -4.70 18.83 -6.08
N GLY A 31 -3.66 19.67 -6.05
CA GLY A 31 -3.61 20.81 -5.15
C GLY A 31 -4.66 21.79 -5.63
N ALA A 32 -5.89 21.64 -5.17
CA ALA A 32 -6.88 22.69 -5.33
C ALA A 32 -6.43 23.90 -4.49
N PRO A 33 -6.31 25.11 -5.06
CA PRO A 33 -5.74 26.29 -4.40
C PRO A 33 -6.63 26.92 -3.30
N ASN A 34 -7.65 26.19 -2.83
CA ASN A 34 -8.48 26.58 -1.69
C ASN A 34 -8.65 25.36 -0.79
N SER A 35 -7.94 25.35 0.34
CA SER A 35 -7.95 24.26 1.32
C SER A 35 -9.12 24.43 2.31
N PRO A 36 -10.14 23.56 2.28
CA PRO A 36 -10.89 23.25 3.52
C PRO A 36 -11.36 21.77 3.59
N PRO A 37 -11.90 21.27 4.71
CA PRO A 37 -11.60 21.53 6.11
C PRO A 37 -10.87 20.33 6.75
N LYS A 38 -10.41 20.53 7.98
CA LYS A 38 -9.73 19.57 8.85
C LYS A 38 -10.55 18.27 9.04
N THR A 39 -9.90 17.14 8.74
CA THR A 39 -10.22 15.73 9.04
C THR A 39 -11.49 15.12 8.40
N ILE A 40 -11.33 14.44 7.26
CA ILE A 40 -12.36 13.60 6.61
C ILE A 40 -12.48 12.25 7.31
N CYS A 41 -11.38 11.68 7.80
CA CYS A 41 -11.37 10.40 8.52
C CYS A 41 -10.55 10.49 9.81
N THR A 42 -11.08 9.95 10.91
CA THR A 42 -10.37 9.89 12.19
C THR A 42 -9.61 8.57 12.38
N GLY A 43 -8.42 8.65 12.99
CA GLY A 43 -7.62 7.48 13.37
C GLY A 43 -6.99 6.74 12.17
N ASN A 44 -6.85 5.42 12.28
CA ASN A 44 -6.23 4.58 11.25
C ASN A 44 -7.23 4.21 10.15
N ARG A 45 -7.78 5.21 9.46
CA ARG A 45 -8.78 5.06 8.42
C ARG A 45 -8.38 5.82 7.16
N ALA A 46 -8.81 5.31 6.01
CA ALA A 46 -8.58 5.92 4.71
C ALA A 46 -9.91 6.18 3.99
N TYR A 47 -10.04 7.38 3.44
CA TYR A 47 -11.12 7.82 2.59
C TYR A 47 -10.95 7.23 1.18
N ILE A 48 -11.94 6.47 0.73
CA ILE A 48 -11.97 5.89 -0.62
C ILE A 48 -12.91 6.71 -1.50
N ASN A 49 -12.33 7.45 -2.46
CA ASN A 49 -13.07 8.39 -3.31
C ASN A 49 -14.25 7.72 -4.05
N GLN A 50 -14.05 6.49 -4.56
CA GLN A 50 -15.06 5.71 -5.27
C GLN A 50 -16.38 5.55 -4.49
N THR A 51 -16.28 5.42 -3.16
CA THR A 51 -17.43 5.20 -2.27
C THR A 51 -17.80 6.40 -1.42
N ARG A 52 -16.93 7.42 -1.40
CA ARG A 52 -17.03 8.60 -0.53
C ARG A 52 -17.17 8.24 0.96
N LYS A 53 -16.45 7.21 1.41
CA LYS A 53 -16.50 6.69 2.79
C LYS A 53 -15.10 6.40 3.33
N CYS A 54 -14.98 6.44 4.66
CA CYS A 54 -13.77 6.06 5.39
C CYS A 54 -13.79 4.58 5.76
N TYR A 55 -12.70 3.86 5.50
CA TYR A 55 -12.51 2.45 5.87
C TYR A 55 -11.26 2.30 6.71
N LYS A 56 -11.21 1.26 7.55
CA LYS A 56 -10.01 0.98 8.35
C LYS A 56 -8.86 0.57 7.42
N ASP A 57 -7.66 1.09 7.68
CA ASP A 57 -6.44 0.67 6.97
C ASP A 57 -6.21 -0.85 7.15
N GLY A 58 -5.87 -1.55 6.08
CA GLY A 58 -5.78 -3.01 6.02
C GLY A 58 -7.12 -3.77 6.02
N SER A 59 -8.26 -3.08 6.09
CA SER A 59 -9.57 -3.75 6.03
C SER A 59 -9.98 -4.09 4.60
N LYS A 60 -10.94 -5.03 4.46
CA LYS A 60 -11.51 -5.37 3.16
C LYS A 60 -12.13 -4.16 2.45
N GLY A 61 -12.87 -3.34 3.20
CA GLY A 61 -13.56 -2.17 2.68
C GLY A 61 -14.37 -2.45 1.41
N PRO A 62 -14.34 -1.55 0.41
CA PRO A 62 -14.99 -1.76 -0.88
C PRO A 62 -14.10 -2.50 -1.90
N CYS A 63 -12.96 -3.03 -1.45
CA CYS A 63 -11.95 -3.59 -2.35
C CYS A 63 -12.34 -4.99 -2.83
N GLY A 64 -11.98 -5.28 -4.08
CA GLY A 64 -12.26 -6.55 -4.72
C GLY A 64 -11.43 -7.73 -4.21
N GLU A 65 -11.43 -8.84 -4.92
CA GLU A 65 -10.84 -10.10 -4.44
C GLU A 65 -9.33 -9.99 -4.19
N ARG A 66 -8.87 -10.49 -3.02
CA ARG A 66 -7.47 -10.40 -2.55
C ARG A 66 -6.90 -8.96 -2.50
N MET A 67 -7.77 -8.01 -2.18
CA MET A 67 -7.41 -6.60 -2.01
C MET A 67 -7.90 -6.08 -0.66
N VAL A 68 -7.16 -5.11 -0.13
CA VAL A 68 -7.44 -4.37 1.11
C VAL A 68 -7.27 -2.88 0.90
N VAL A 69 -7.89 -2.09 1.77
CA VAL A 69 -7.71 -0.64 1.84
C VAL A 69 -6.31 -0.34 2.37
N SER A 70 -5.58 0.54 1.70
CA SER A 70 -4.31 1.08 2.20
C SER A 70 -4.26 2.60 2.04
N ARG A 71 -3.72 3.28 3.04
CA ARG A 71 -3.44 4.73 2.95
C ARG A 71 -2.35 5.01 1.93
N LEU A 72 -2.49 6.10 1.16
CA LEU A 72 -1.50 6.50 0.16
C LEU A 72 -0.15 6.88 0.78
N THR A 73 -0.19 7.51 1.95
CA THR A 73 0.98 7.77 2.82
C THR A 73 0.53 7.64 4.28
N PRO A 74 1.44 7.47 5.25
CA PRO A 74 1.07 7.39 6.66
C PRO A 74 0.27 8.60 7.19
N GLU A 75 0.50 9.78 6.60
CA GLU A 75 -0.15 11.06 6.94
C GLU A 75 -1.39 11.34 6.08
N SER A 76 -1.59 10.58 5.00
CA SER A 76 -2.72 10.76 4.09
C SER A 76 -3.99 10.18 4.70
N GLU A 77 -5.05 10.97 4.68
CA GLU A 77 -6.41 10.48 4.95
C GLU A 77 -7.02 9.80 3.73
N PHE A 78 -6.43 9.93 2.55
CA PHE A 78 -6.86 9.23 1.34
C PHE A 78 -6.21 7.85 1.23
N GLY A 79 -6.97 6.89 0.73
CA GLY A 79 -6.48 5.55 0.45
C GLY A 79 -6.94 5.01 -0.89
N GLU A 80 -6.40 3.86 -1.22
CA GLU A 80 -6.76 3.08 -2.39
C GLU A 80 -6.83 1.59 -2.04
N CYS A 81 -7.34 0.79 -2.99
CA CYS A 81 -7.32 -0.65 -2.87
C CYS A 81 -6.00 -1.19 -3.43
N VAL A 82 -5.24 -1.85 -2.56
CA VAL A 82 -3.99 -2.54 -2.89
C VAL A 82 -4.16 -4.05 -2.76
N CYS A 83 -3.24 -4.83 -3.32
CA CYS A 83 -3.23 -6.26 -3.04
C CYS A 83 -3.04 -6.51 -1.56
N GLU A 84 -3.81 -7.44 -1.00
CA GLU A 84 -3.55 -7.91 0.34
C GLU A 84 -2.13 -8.49 0.38
N SER A 85 -1.37 -8.14 1.41
CA SER A 85 -0.03 -8.67 1.60
C SER A 85 -0.17 -10.16 1.90
N ALA A 86 0.06 -11.00 0.90
CA ALA A 86 0.32 -12.41 1.11
C ALA A 86 1.72 -12.52 1.71
N CYS A 87 1.85 -12.34 3.03
CA CYS A 87 3.10 -12.55 3.79
C CYS A 87 3.60 -14.01 3.74
N TYR A 88 3.05 -14.84 2.85
CA TYR A 88 3.36 -16.25 2.63
C TYR A 88 4.24 -16.48 1.40
N GLY A 89 4.93 -15.44 0.90
CA GLY A 89 6.01 -15.60 -0.09
C GLY A 89 5.56 -15.67 -1.56
N ARG A 90 4.29 -15.37 -1.87
CA ARG A 90 3.80 -15.33 -3.26
C ARG A 90 3.35 -13.93 -3.66
N PRO A 91 4.07 -13.26 -4.58
CA PRO A 91 3.71 -11.90 -4.98
C PRO A 91 2.39 -11.87 -5.76
N MET A 92 1.71 -10.74 -5.64
CA MET A 92 0.46 -10.47 -6.33
C MET A 92 0.51 -9.13 -7.05
N VAL A 93 -0.20 -9.04 -8.17
CA VAL A 93 -0.33 -7.82 -8.96
C VAL A 93 -1.79 -7.43 -9.16
N ASN A 94 -2.06 -6.13 -9.01
CA ASN A 94 -3.33 -5.52 -9.40
C ASN A 94 -3.24 -5.03 -10.85
N ILE A 95 -4.15 -5.49 -11.70
CA ILE A 95 -4.27 -5.08 -13.11
C ILE A 95 -5.32 -3.96 -13.22
N PRO A 96 -5.02 -2.81 -13.86
CA PRO A 96 -5.96 -1.72 -14.02
C PRO A 96 -7.31 -2.17 -14.60
N GLY A 97 -8.41 -1.66 -14.03
CA GLY A 97 -9.77 -2.03 -14.43
C GLY A 97 -10.23 -3.41 -13.94
N LYS A 98 -9.36 -4.20 -13.32
CA LYS A 98 -9.74 -5.43 -12.62
C LYS A 98 -9.85 -5.14 -11.14
N ASN A 99 -11.03 -5.40 -10.55
CA ASN A 99 -11.23 -5.28 -9.12
C ASN A 99 -10.79 -6.57 -8.41
N ARG A 100 -9.52 -6.98 -8.61
CA ARG A 100 -8.89 -8.11 -7.91
C ARG A 100 -7.38 -8.15 -8.15
N CYS A 101 -6.66 -8.83 -7.26
CA CYS A 101 -5.26 -9.18 -7.47
C CYS A 101 -5.08 -10.61 -8.02
N TYR A 102 -4.02 -10.79 -8.80
CA TYR A 102 -3.61 -12.06 -9.40
C TYR A 102 -2.24 -12.43 -8.86
N PHE A 103 -2.01 -13.71 -8.60
CA PHE A 103 -0.66 -14.17 -8.32
C PHE A 103 0.21 -14.03 -9.57
N ILE A 104 1.46 -13.65 -9.38
CA ILE A 104 2.42 -13.75 -10.47
C ILE A 104 2.65 -15.23 -10.82
N PHE A 105 2.91 -15.50 -12.11
CA PHE A 105 3.07 -16.84 -12.69
C PHE A 105 1.81 -17.74 -12.67
N ASP A 106 0.63 -17.18 -12.37
CA ASP A 106 -0.67 -17.85 -12.57
C ASP A 106 -1.37 -17.35 -13.83
N GLN A 107 -2.46 -18.05 -14.21
CA GLN A 107 -3.38 -17.57 -15.23
C GLN A 107 -3.92 -16.18 -14.87
N GLY A 108 -3.65 -15.23 -15.77
CA GLY A 108 -4.15 -13.87 -15.67
C GLY A 108 -5.62 -13.74 -16.05
N PRO A 109 -6.13 -12.50 -16.19
CA PRO A 109 -7.52 -12.25 -16.56
C PRO A 109 -7.89 -12.65 -17.99
N CYS A 110 -6.92 -12.84 -18.88
CA CYS A 110 -7.17 -13.28 -20.25
C CYS A 110 -7.37 -14.80 -20.26
N PRO A 111 -8.33 -15.34 -21.05
CA PRO A 111 -8.48 -16.78 -21.21
C PRO A 111 -7.24 -17.40 -21.88
N SER A 112 -7.03 -18.69 -21.61
CA SER A 112 -6.00 -19.54 -22.23
C SER A 112 -6.41 -19.98 -23.63
#